data_AF-A0AA39JUM8-F1
#
_entry.id   AF-A0AA39JUM8-F1
#
_cell.length_a   1.000
_cell.length_b   1.000
_cell.length_c   1.000
_cell.angle_alpha   90.00
_cell.angle_beta   90.00
_cell.angle_gamma   90.00
#
_symmetry.space_group_name_H-M   'P 1'
#
loop_
_entity.id
_entity.type
_entity.pdbx_description
1 polymer ?
#
loop_
_entity_poly.entity_id
_entity_poly.type
_entity_poly.pdbx_seq_one_letter_code
_entity_poly.pdbx_strand_id
1 'polypeptide(L)'
;MGAACTPPTVRWVHLTSTHECLSFWMSPDRWGPIIIDDPHPPTVYRVLEKIHDYLRQPLDQQDIASVLSTPINRTRINEARHSRLHDTAGMHPYGGYVRSDVLGGHRRFFGCRMSIQDGIWRASVDFIPGPVPRLW
;
A
#
# COMPACT_ATOMS: atom_id res chain seq x y z
N MET A 1 13.08 19.42 39.67
CA MET A 1 13.63 18.65 38.53
C MET A 1 12.47 18.22 37.67
N GLY A 2 12.21 18.89 36.56
CA GLY A 2 11.15 18.49 35.63
C GLY A 2 11.62 17.26 34.86
N ALA A 3 10.92 16.14 35.01
CA ALA A 3 11.13 15.01 34.13
C ALA A 3 10.87 15.50 32.70
N ALA A 4 11.87 15.42 31.83
CA ALA A 4 11.66 15.61 30.42
C ALA A 4 10.65 14.54 29.97
N CYS A 5 9.42 14.96 29.66
CA CYS A 5 8.42 14.12 29.01
C CYS A 5 9.00 13.69 27.66
N THR A 6 9.75 12.60 27.65
CA THR A 6 10.05 11.89 26.43
C THR A 6 8.71 11.31 25.96
N PRO A 7 8.16 11.78 24.83
CA PRO A 7 6.92 11.20 24.35
C PRO A 7 7.14 9.70 24.18
N PRO A 8 6.17 8.85 24.57
CA PRO A 8 6.29 7.42 24.39
C PRO A 8 6.66 7.17 22.92
N THR A 9 7.83 6.56 22.70
CA THR A 9 8.28 6.24 21.35
C THR A 9 7.23 5.31 20.75
N VAL A 10 6.58 5.74 19.67
CA VAL A 10 5.57 4.92 18.99
C VAL A 10 6.30 3.73 18.37
N ARG A 11 6.19 2.56 19.01
CA ARG A 11 6.84 1.31 18.58
C ARG A 11 5.95 0.51 17.62
N TRP A 12 4.64 0.70 17.72
CA TRP A 12 3.64 0.04 16.89
C TRP A 12 2.85 1.07 16.10
N VAL A 13 2.98 1.00 14.78
CA VAL A 13 2.21 1.83 13.85
C VAL A 13 1.48 0.92 12.89
N HIS A 14 0.16 1.05 12.87
CA HIS A 14 -0.65 0.45 11.83
C HIS A 14 -0.72 1.43 10.65
N LEU A 15 -0.18 1.02 9.51
CA LEU A 15 -0.41 1.75 8.27
C LEU A 15 -1.68 1.23 7.61
N THR A 16 -2.63 2.13 7.44
CA THR A 16 -3.89 1.92 6.73
C THR A 16 -3.92 2.82 5.50
N SER A 17 -5.05 2.90 4.79
CA SER A 17 -5.23 3.83 3.69
C SER A 17 -6.60 4.49 3.78
N THR A 18 -6.71 5.74 3.32
CA THR A 18 -8.03 6.37 3.11
C THR A 18 -8.54 6.16 1.68
N HIS A 19 -7.66 5.74 0.77
CA HIS A 19 -8.02 5.35 -0.58
C HIS A 19 -9.00 4.16 -0.58
N GLU A 20 -10.22 4.34 -1.12
CA GLU A 20 -11.31 3.35 -1.08
C GLU A 20 -10.91 1.93 -1.49
N CYS A 21 -10.17 1.77 -2.61
CA CYS A 21 -9.71 0.46 -3.05
C CYS A 21 -8.71 -0.16 -2.05
N LEU A 22 -7.65 0.56 -1.67
CA LEU A 22 -6.63 0.03 -0.78
C LEU A 22 -7.17 -0.21 0.63
N SER A 23 -8.06 0.67 1.13
CA SER A 23 -8.68 0.51 2.45
C SER A 23 -9.56 -0.75 2.51
N PHE A 24 -10.29 -1.06 1.44
CA PHE A 24 -11.05 -2.31 1.33
C PHE A 24 -10.13 -3.53 1.48
N TRP A 25 -8.99 -3.56 0.77
CA TRP A 25 -8.07 -4.69 0.84
C TRP A 25 -7.26 -4.76 2.14
N MET A 26 -6.97 -3.62 2.75
CA MET A 26 -6.31 -3.53 4.07
C MET A 26 -7.22 -3.90 5.24
N SER A 27 -8.47 -4.27 4.99
CA SER A 27 -9.37 -4.75 6.04
C SER A 27 -8.84 -6.05 6.68
N PRO A 28 -9.12 -6.29 7.98
CA PRO A 28 -8.58 -7.44 8.71
C PRO A 28 -8.88 -8.80 8.09
N ASP A 29 -10.02 -8.93 7.40
CA ASP A 29 -10.47 -10.18 6.78
C ASP A 29 -9.86 -10.41 5.38
N ARG A 30 -8.92 -9.55 4.95
CA ARG A 30 -8.24 -9.62 3.65
C ARG A 30 -6.73 -9.57 3.84
N TRP A 31 -6.08 -8.53 3.32
CA TRP A 31 -4.62 -8.41 3.40
C TRP A 31 -4.16 -7.83 4.74
N GLY A 32 -5.05 -7.19 5.49
CA GLY A 32 -4.74 -6.51 6.73
C GLY A 32 -3.88 -5.23 6.54
N PRO A 33 -3.69 -4.45 7.62
CA PRO A 33 -2.83 -3.27 7.59
C PRO A 33 -1.36 -3.64 7.47
N ILE A 34 -0.52 -2.69 7.08
CA ILE A 34 0.94 -2.85 7.23
C ILE A 34 1.27 -2.59 8.69
N ILE A 35 1.88 -3.56 9.35
CA ILE A 35 2.29 -3.43 10.75
C ILE A 35 3.77 -3.10 10.77
N ILE A 36 4.11 -1.95 11.35
CA ILE A 36 5.47 -1.62 11.73
C ILE A 36 5.60 -1.94 13.21
N ASP A 37 6.32 -3.02 13.48
CA ASP A 37 6.74 -3.47 14.80
C ASP A 37 8.25 -3.59 14.80
N ASP A 38 8.91 -2.45 15.03
CA ASP A 38 10.36 -2.37 15.09
C ASP A 38 10.79 -1.94 16.51
N PRO A 39 11.89 -2.52 17.03
CA PRO A 39 12.42 -2.13 18.34
C PRO A 39 13.04 -0.71 18.34
N HIS A 40 13.27 -0.14 17.15
CA HIS A 40 13.83 1.19 16.95
C HIS A 40 12.78 2.14 16.36
N PRO A 41 12.91 3.47 16.57
CA PRO A 41 12.02 4.44 15.93
C PRO A 41 11.97 4.23 14.41
N PRO A 42 10.77 4.20 13.79
CA PRO A 42 10.64 3.97 12.36
C PRO A 42 11.25 5.14 11.58
N THR A 43 12.07 4.81 10.57
CA THR A 43 12.60 5.80 9.62
C THR A 43 11.71 5.88 8.39
N VAL A 44 11.75 7.02 7.69
CA VAL A 44 11.03 7.17 6.41
C VAL A 44 11.40 6.06 5.42
N TYR A 45 12.69 5.70 5.34
CA TYR A 45 13.16 4.62 4.49
C TYR A 45 12.47 3.28 4.82
N ARG A 46 12.41 2.91 6.10
CA ARG A 46 11.76 1.66 6.54
C ARG A 46 10.26 1.65 6.28
N VAL A 47 9.60 2.79 6.49
CA VAL A 47 8.17 2.94 6.15
C VAL A 47 7.95 2.70 4.65
N LEU A 48 8.75 3.35 3.79
CA LEU A 48 8.65 3.19 2.34
C LEU A 48 8.99 1.77 1.87
N GLU A 49 9.99 1.14 2.48
CA GLU A 49 10.36 -0.25 2.22
C GLU A 49 9.22 -1.21 2.57
N LYS A 50 8.59 -1.05 3.75
CA LYS A 50 7.44 -1.87 4.16
C LYS A 50 6.22 -1.67 3.24
N ILE A 51 5.96 -0.43 2.81
CA ILE A 51 4.91 -0.13 1.82
C ILE A 51 5.21 -0.83 0.49
N HIS A 52 6.46 -0.72 0.01
CA HIS A 52 6.90 -1.39 -1.22
C HIS A 52 6.74 -2.91 -1.12
N ASP A 53 7.22 -3.51 -0.02
CA ASP A 53 7.18 -4.95 0.21
C ASP A 53 5.76 -5.48 0.37
N TYR A 54 4.87 -4.69 0.95
CA TYR A 54 3.44 -5.00 0.99
C TYR A 54 2.82 -4.98 -0.41
N LEU A 55 3.09 -3.93 -1.20
CA LEU A 55 2.46 -3.76 -2.51
C LEU A 55 3.00 -4.69 -3.61
N ARG A 56 4.23 -5.20 -3.46
CA ARG A 56 4.82 -6.17 -4.39
C ARG A 56 4.35 -7.61 -4.16
N GLN A 57 3.60 -7.90 -3.10
CA GLN A 57 3.15 -9.27 -2.82
C GLN A 57 2.28 -9.78 -3.97
N PRO A 58 2.49 -11.02 -4.45
CA PRO A 58 1.60 -11.64 -5.42
C PRO A 58 0.17 -11.70 -4.91
N LEU A 59 -0.80 -11.51 -5.81
CA LEU A 59 -2.19 -11.82 -5.52
C LEU A 59 -2.38 -13.33 -5.51
N ASP A 60 -3.16 -13.84 -4.56
CA ASP A 60 -3.56 -15.24 -4.57
C ASP A 60 -4.75 -15.48 -5.53
N GLN A 61 -5.18 -16.74 -5.66
CA GLN A 61 -6.30 -17.07 -6.56
C GLN A 61 -7.64 -16.47 -6.11
N GLN A 62 -7.85 -16.29 -4.81
CA GLN A 62 -9.09 -15.72 -4.27
C GLN A 62 -9.13 -14.21 -4.52
N ASP A 63 -8.01 -13.52 -4.33
CA ASP A 63 -7.82 -12.11 -4.68
C ASP A 63 -8.10 -11.88 -6.16
N ILE A 64 -7.48 -12.69 -7.03
CA ILE A 64 -7.66 -12.61 -8.48
C ILE A 64 -9.14 -12.84 -8.85
N ALA A 65 -9.77 -13.88 -8.30
CA ALA A 65 -11.18 -14.15 -8.55
C ALA A 65 -12.08 -13.00 -8.08
N SER A 66 -11.81 -12.43 -6.89
CA SER A 66 -12.53 -11.29 -6.33
C SER A 66 -12.40 -10.06 -7.23
N VAL A 67 -11.21 -9.72 -7.71
CA VAL A 67 -11.02 -8.58 -8.62
C VAL A 67 -11.74 -8.83 -9.95
N LEU A 68 -11.59 -10.02 -10.52
CA LEU A 68 -12.11 -10.36 -11.85
C LEU A 68 -13.63 -10.63 -11.87
N SER A 69 -14.27 -10.73 -10.70
CA SER A 69 -15.73 -10.86 -10.59
C SER A 69 -16.48 -9.66 -11.16
N THR A 70 -15.84 -8.48 -11.17
CA THR A 70 -16.36 -7.27 -11.82
C THR A 70 -15.73 -7.09 -13.20
N PRO A 71 -16.49 -7.14 -14.32
CA PRO A 71 -15.93 -7.12 -15.67
C PRO A 71 -14.98 -5.96 -15.96
N ILE A 72 -15.31 -4.74 -15.50
CA ILE A 72 -14.48 -3.54 -15.73
C ILE A 72 -13.09 -3.63 -15.07
N ASN A 73 -12.97 -4.38 -13.97
CA ASN A 73 -11.71 -4.53 -13.25
C ASN A 73 -10.72 -5.41 -14.01
N ARG A 74 -11.20 -6.34 -14.85
CA ARG A 74 -10.35 -7.20 -15.66
C ARG A 74 -9.44 -6.39 -16.58
N THR A 75 -10.00 -5.41 -17.29
CA THR A 75 -9.20 -4.55 -18.19
C THR A 75 -8.21 -3.73 -17.37
N ARG A 76 -8.69 -3.08 -16.30
CA ARG A 76 -7.87 -2.20 -15.45
C ARG A 76 -6.69 -2.92 -14.80
N ILE A 77 -6.88 -4.12 -14.25
CA ILE A 77 -5.79 -4.86 -13.60
C ILE A 77 -4.77 -5.37 -14.62
N ASN A 78 -5.20 -5.73 -15.83
CA ASN A 78 -4.30 -6.14 -16.90
C ASN A 78 -3.45 -4.99 -17.42
N GLU A 79 -4.06 -3.84 -17.68
CA GLU A 79 -3.35 -2.61 -18.03
C GLU A 79 -2.37 -2.22 -16.92
N ALA A 80 -2.81 -2.36 -15.67
CA ALA A 80 -1.96 -2.06 -14.54
C ALA A 80 -0.72 -2.98 -14.51
N ARG A 81 -0.93 -4.29 -14.55
CA ARG A 81 0.17 -5.26 -14.63
C ARG A 81 1.09 -4.97 -15.81
N HIS A 82 0.54 -4.73 -17.00
CA HIS A 82 1.31 -4.45 -18.21
C HIS A 82 2.21 -3.21 -18.03
N SER A 83 1.65 -2.09 -17.59
CA SER A 83 2.43 -0.88 -17.34
C SER A 83 3.49 -1.11 -16.26
N ARG A 84 3.20 -1.84 -15.17
CA ARG A 84 4.22 -2.17 -14.16
C ARG A 84 5.40 -2.92 -14.80
N LEU A 85 5.12 -3.90 -15.66
CA LEU A 85 6.15 -4.70 -16.32
C LEU A 85 6.99 -3.89 -17.33
N HIS A 86 6.41 -2.88 -17.97
CA HIS A 86 7.08 -2.07 -18.98
C HIS A 86 7.78 -0.82 -18.42
N ASP A 87 7.27 -0.24 -17.35
CA ASP A 87 7.80 1.01 -16.76
C ASP A 87 8.99 0.76 -15.82
N THR A 88 9.26 -0.50 -15.43
CA THR A 88 10.40 -0.86 -14.59
C THR A 88 11.66 -1.09 -15.43
N ALA A 89 12.40 -0.01 -15.72
CA ALA A 89 13.70 -0.10 -16.38
C ALA A 89 14.69 -0.93 -15.53
N GLY A 90 15.13 -2.08 -16.06
CA GLY A 90 16.25 -2.85 -15.51
C GLY A 90 15.93 -3.84 -14.38
N MET A 91 14.67 -3.98 -13.96
CA MET A 91 14.25 -5.05 -13.04
C MET A 91 13.48 -6.13 -13.80
N HIS A 92 13.71 -7.41 -13.47
CA HIS A 92 12.87 -8.52 -13.94
C HIS A 92 11.63 -8.58 -13.07
N PRO A 93 10.52 -7.94 -13.46
CA PRO A 93 9.40 -7.77 -12.56
C PRO A 93 8.61 -9.08 -12.52
N TYR A 94 8.01 -9.39 -11.36
CA TYR A 94 7.18 -10.59 -11.22
C TYR A 94 6.05 -10.56 -12.25
N GLY A 95 6.02 -11.61 -13.09
CA GLY A 95 5.16 -11.68 -14.25
C GLY A 95 3.68 -11.82 -13.92
N GLY A 96 3.28 -12.31 -12.74
CA GLY A 96 1.87 -12.43 -12.34
C GLY A 96 1.27 -11.11 -11.81
N TYR A 97 0.05 -11.16 -11.25
CA TYR A 97 -0.56 -10.00 -10.60
C TYR A 97 0.00 -9.80 -9.20
N VAL A 98 0.18 -8.55 -8.80
CA VAL A 98 0.57 -8.16 -7.44
C VAL A 98 -0.41 -7.14 -6.87
N ARG A 99 -0.36 -6.91 -5.55
CA ARG A 99 -1.26 -5.97 -4.85
C ARG A 99 -1.27 -4.57 -5.45
N SER A 100 -0.13 -4.06 -5.91
CA SER A 100 -0.07 -2.74 -6.57
C SER A 100 -0.91 -2.66 -7.84
N ASP A 101 -1.12 -3.77 -8.56
CA ASP A 101 -1.92 -3.77 -9.80
C ASP A 101 -3.40 -3.45 -9.51
N VAL A 102 -3.87 -3.75 -8.31
CA VAL A 102 -5.25 -3.49 -7.88
C VAL A 102 -5.52 -2.00 -7.66
N LEU A 103 -4.47 -1.19 -7.50
CA LEU A 103 -4.55 0.27 -7.42
C LEU A 103 -4.70 0.92 -8.80
N GLY A 104 -4.58 0.16 -9.89
CA GLY A 104 -4.71 0.67 -11.25
C GLY A 104 -3.67 1.76 -11.55
N GLY A 105 -4.17 2.95 -11.90
CA GLY A 105 -3.36 4.14 -12.18
C GLY A 105 -2.95 4.96 -10.95
N HIS A 106 -3.38 4.59 -9.75
CA HIS A 106 -3.02 5.28 -8.51
C HIS A 106 -1.70 4.73 -7.96
N ARG A 107 -0.59 5.14 -8.59
CA ARG A 107 0.75 4.58 -8.33
C ARG A 107 1.72 5.55 -7.71
N ARG A 108 1.39 6.82 -7.68
CA ARG A 108 2.25 7.82 -7.07
C ARG A 108 1.93 7.90 -5.59
N PHE A 109 2.91 7.54 -4.77
CA PHE A 109 2.85 7.74 -3.33
C PHE A 109 2.57 9.23 -3.03
N PHE A 110 1.54 9.49 -2.23
CA PHE A 110 1.09 10.83 -1.89
C PHE A 110 1.43 11.24 -0.45
N GLY A 111 2.19 10.41 0.26
CA GLY A 111 2.59 10.67 1.64
C GLY A 111 1.83 9.82 2.65
N CYS A 112 2.15 10.09 3.91
CA CYS A 112 1.52 9.48 5.07
C CYS A 112 0.87 10.57 5.93
N ARG A 113 -0.33 10.31 6.42
CA ARG A 113 -1.02 11.17 7.39
C ARG A 113 -1.19 10.42 8.71
N MET A 114 -0.64 10.95 9.79
CA MET A 114 -0.86 10.40 11.13
C MET A 114 -2.22 10.82 11.69
N SER A 115 -2.88 9.91 12.39
CA SER A 115 -4.10 10.14 13.14
C SER A 115 -4.11 9.27 14.40
N ILE A 116 -4.97 9.64 15.35
CA ILE A 116 -5.28 8.80 16.51
C ILE A 116 -6.72 8.34 16.34
N GLN A 117 -6.94 7.03 16.39
CA GLN A 117 -8.27 6.42 16.32
C GLN A 117 -8.39 5.37 17.43
N ASP A 118 -9.42 5.49 18.26
CA ASP A 118 -9.65 4.62 19.42
C ASP A 118 -8.44 4.56 20.38
N GLY A 119 -7.72 5.68 20.52
CA GLY A 119 -6.51 5.78 21.34
C GLY A 119 -5.25 5.12 20.73
N ILE A 120 -5.34 4.59 19.52
CA ILE A 120 -4.23 3.95 18.80
C ILE A 120 -3.71 4.88 17.70
N TRP A 121 -2.39 5.02 17.63
CA TRP A 121 -1.73 5.72 16.52
C TRP A 121 -1.89 4.94 15.23
N ARG A 122 -2.41 5.61 14.20
CA ARG A 122 -2.52 5.10 12.84
C ARG A 122 -1.82 6.07 11.89
N ALA A 123 -1.28 5.53 10.81
CA ALA A 123 -0.82 6.35 9.70
C ALA A 123 -1.52 5.90 8.42
N SER A 124 -2.22 6.81 7.76
CA SER A 124 -2.83 6.55 6.47
C SER A 124 -1.82 6.79 5.37
N VAL A 125 -1.57 5.79 4.55
CA VAL A 125 -0.75 5.82 3.34
C VAL A 125 -1.69 5.91 2.14
N ASP A 126 -1.50 6.92 1.31
CA ASP A 126 -2.36 7.15 0.16
C ASP A 126 -1.58 7.29 -1.14
N PHE A 127 -2.26 6.96 -2.23
CA PHE A 127 -1.73 7.01 -3.59
C PHE A 127 -2.65 7.84 -4.46
N ILE A 128 -2.06 8.64 -5.33
CA ILE A 128 -2.78 9.48 -6.29
C ILE A 128 -2.44 9.07 -7.72
N PRO A 129 -3.24 9.51 -8.72
CA PRO A 129 -2.84 9.41 -10.11
C PRO A 129 -1.46 10.04 -10.33
N GLY A 130 -0.60 9.36 -11.10
CA GLY A 130 0.75 9.80 -11.42
C GLY A 130 1.47 8.83 -12.36
N PRO A 131 2.54 9.27 -13.03
CA PRO A 131 2.61 9.31 -14.47
C PRO A 131 2.96 7.95 -15.05
N VAL A 132 1.92 7.18 -15.31
CA VAL A 132 1.84 6.36 -16.50
C VAL A 132 0.84 7.09 -17.41
N PRO A 133 1.14 7.33 -18.70
CA PRO A 133 0.24 8.06 -19.58
C PRO A 133 -1.18 7.49 -19.51
N ARG A 134 -2.18 8.37 -19.41
CA ARG A 134 -3.56 7.96 -19.71
C ARG A 134 -3.59 7.62 -21.19
N LEU A 135 -3.48 6.35 -21.52
CA LEU A 135 -3.97 5.88 -22.78
C LEU A 135 -5.48 5.70 -22.62
N TRP A 136 -6.17 6.82 -22.85
CA TRP A 136 -7.60 6.96 -23.17
C TRP A 136 -8.57 6.76 -22.00
#